data_AF-K0JTU5-F1
#
_entry.id   AF-K0JTU5-F1
#
_cell.length_a   1.000
_cell.length_b   1.000
_cell.length_c   1.000
_cell.angle_alpha   90.00
_cell.angle_beta   90.00
_cell.angle_gamma   90.00
#
_symmetry.space_group_name_H-M   'P 1'
#
loop_
_entity.id
_entity.type
_entity.pdbx_description
1 polymer ?
#
loop_
_entity_poly.entity_id
_entity_poly.type
_entity_poly.pdbx_seq_one_letter_code
_entity_poly.pdbx_strand_id
1 'polypeptide(L)'
;MIARRPAAAHLSDQPPYPRRPQRGAASSRTGPAPASPSGVRTRPGPADHGRSRHPRRSAHRILRETMGRTFGRARRRAKRPRRTRPPAPPADNSRSERGPAVESDTAADRAVRTMTLEAFADTIVPGAKRSPEDRAVAGAATSGGAVEAGAIALLETPAAGVVDGLDSLSELLNNHARDYADRTGTALDGTVPPFVALPFAQRTGLVAELVAPGHPEKDGWVALALFSNMAFDTGAHLHTAEAMAAGHPGLRAMRFAEPDADGLWRFPSFSYRRRLARTHPGTTPAGDPA
;
A
#
# COMPACT_ATOMS: atom_id res chain seq x y z
N MET A 1 56.38 14.47 0.38
CA MET A 1 55.72 14.63 -0.93
C MET A 1 54.22 14.71 -0.68
N ILE A 2 53.70 15.93 -0.52
CA ILE A 2 52.31 16.20 -0.13
C ILE A 2 51.61 16.77 -1.36
N ALA A 3 50.71 16.00 -1.97
CA ALA A 3 49.97 16.42 -3.15
C ALA A 3 48.76 17.26 -2.76
N ARG A 4 48.74 18.52 -3.21
CA ARG A 4 47.64 19.47 -3.08
C ARG A 4 46.47 19.06 -3.98
N ARG A 5 45.26 19.01 -3.42
CA ARG A 5 43.98 18.96 -4.15
C ARG A 5 43.66 20.34 -4.77
N PRO A 6 43.20 20.43 -6.03
CA PRO A 6 42.67 21.67 -6.58
C PRO A 6 41.19 21.89 -6.22
N ALA A 7 40.83 23.16 -6.10
CA ALA A 7 39.54 23.69 -5.70
C ALA A 7 38.44 23.44 -6.76
N ALA A 8 37.22 23.15 -6.30
CA ALA A 8 36.04 23.05 -7.14
C ALA A 8 35.48 24.45 -7.44
N ALA A 9 35.32 24.74 -8.73
CA ALA A 9 34.73 25.98 -9.23
C ALA A 9 33.20 25.97 -9.07
N HIS A 10 32.68 27.13 -8.65
CA HIS A 10 31.27 27.50 -8.66
C HIS A 10 30.67 27.37 -10.07
N LEU A 11 29.59 26.58 -10.21
CA LEU A 11 28.70 26.64 -11.37
C LEU A 11 27.34 27.17 -10.89
N SER A 12 27.14 28.48 -11.04
CA SER A 12 25.83 29.13 -11.03
C SER A 12 25.57 29.61 -12.45
N ASP A 13 24.77 28.86 -13.20
CA ASP A 13 24.04 29.40 -14.35
C ASP A 13 22.96 28.39 -14.78
N GLN A 14 21.72 28.65 -14.38
CA GLN A 14 20.53 28.04 -14.97
C GLN A 14 19.65 29.15 -15.53
N PRO A 15 19.30 29.13 -16.83
CA PRO A 15 18.47 30.15 -17.44
C PRO A 15 16.99 30.04 -17.01
N PRO A 16 16.25 31.16 -16.99
CA PRO A 16 14.85 31.17 -16.57
C PRO A 16 13.92 30.50 -17.61
N TYR A 17 12.98 29.71 -17.11
CA TYR A 17 11.89 29.09 -17.89
C TYR A 17 11.05 30.15 -18.64
N PRO A 18 10.68 29.92 -19.91
CA PRO A 18 9.80 30.82 -20.66
C PRO A 18 8.34 30.74 -20.16
N ARG A 19 7.72 31.91 -20.02
CA ARG A 19 6.29 32.07 -19.66
C ARG A 19 5.38 31.62 -20.81
N ARG A 20 4.35 30.84 -20.47
CA ARG A 20 3.24 30.48 -21.37
C ARG A 20 2.40 31.72 -21.75
N PRO A 21 1.96 31.87 -23.01
CA PRO A 21 1.11 32.98 -23.42
C PRO A 21 -0.34 32.81 -22.94
N GLN A 22 -0.95 33.93 -22.51
CA GLN A 22 -2.37 34.02 -22.18
C GLN A 22 -3.22 33.91 -23.45
N ARG A 23 -4.23 33.04 -23.43
CA ARG A 23 -5.25 32.97 -24.49
C ARG A 23 -6.19 34.17 -24.37
N GLY A 24 -6.36 34.84 -25.50
CA GLY A 24 -7.16 36.04 -25.67
C GLY A 24 -8.67 35.82 -25.68
N ALA A 25 -9.32 36.98 -25.55
CA ALA A 25 -10.73 37.29 -25.60
C ALA A 25 -11.54 36.54 -26.67
N ALA A 26 -12.74 36.12 -26.27
CA ALA A 26 -13.82 35.78 -27.18
C ALA A 26 -14.89 36.87 -27.13
N SER A 27 -15.35 37.21 -28.32
CA SER A 27 -16.11 38.37 -28.72
C SER A 27 -17.57 38.34 -28.29
N SER A 28 -18.09 39.55 -28.09
CA SER A 28 -19.49 39.95 -27.95
C SER A 28 -20.37 39.52 -29.13
N ARG A 29 -21.57 39.00 -28.84
CA ARG A 29 -22.74 39.10 -29.73
C ARG A 29 -23.99 39.47 -28.94
N THR A 30 -24.63 40.50 -29.45
CA THR A 30 -25.82 41.21 -28.98
C THR A 30 -27.09 40.70 -29.67
N GLY A 31 -28.18 40.63 -28.91
CA GLY A 31 -29.57 40.79 -29.38
C GLY A 31 -30.43 39.51 -29.45
N PRO A 32 -31.78 39.63 -29.43
CA PRO A 32 -32.63 40.49 -28.58
C PRO A 32 -33.65 39.66 -27.77
N ALA A 33 -34.23 40.28 -26.74
CA ALA A 33 -35.26 39.73 -25.85
C ALA A 33 -36.64 39.63 -26.52
N PRO A 34 -37.50 38.71 -26.05
CA PRO A 34 -38.91 39.07 -25.89
C PRO A 34 -39.53 38.67 -24.53
N ALA A 35 -40.29 39.64 -24.01
CA ALA A 35 -41.53 39.58 -23.22
C ALA A 35 -41.74 38.49 -22.15
N SER A 36 -41.78 38.94 -20.90
CA SER A 36 -42.41 38.27 -19.75
C SER A 36 -43.94 38.23 -19.87
N PRO A 37 -44.59 37.19 -19.34
CA PRO A 37 -45.85 37.35 -18.63
C PRO A 37 -45.72 36.97 -17.16
N SER A 38 -46.23 37.88 -16.34
CA SER A 38 -46.39 37.79 -14.89
C SER A 38 -47.17 36.55 -14.47
N GLY A 39 -46.57 35.75 -13.57
CA GLY A 39 -47.23 34.64 -12.91
C GLY A 39 -46.67 34.48 -11.50
N VAL A 40 -47.36 35.04 -10.53
CA VAL A 40 -47.10 34.88 -9.10
C VAL A 40 -47.19 33.39 -8.76
N ARG A 41 -46.04 32.76 -8.48
CA ARG A 41 -45.95 31.45 -7.83
C ARG A 41 -45.24 31.61 -6.49
N THR A 42 -46.00 31.39 -5.43
CA THR A 42 -45.56 31.19 -4.06
C THR A 42 -44.45 30.15 -3.99
N ARG A 43 -43.30 30.52 -3.40
CA ARG A 43 -42.20 29.60 -3.09
C ARG A 43 -42.61 28.67 -1.94
N PRO A 44 -42.48 27.34 -2.06
CA PRO A 44 -42.46 26.45 -0.92
C PRO A 44 -41.15 26.67 -0.14
N GLY A 45 -41.23 26.58 1.20
CA GLY A 45 -40.10 26.74 2.11
C GLY A 45 -39.00 25.68 1.91
N PRO A 46 -37.81 25.90 2.51
CA PRO A 46 -36.68 24.99 2.36
C PRO A 46 -37.02 23.63 2.96
N ALA A 47 -37.00 22.60 2.12
CA ALA A 47 -37.04 21.22 2.57
C ALA A 47 -35.77 20.92 3.37
N ASP A 48 -35.98 20.45 4.59
CA ASP A 48 -34.99 19.92 5.51
C ASP A 48 -34.24 18.75 4.83
N HIS A 49 -33.04 19.03 4.32
CA HIS A 49 -32.12 17.98 3.90
C HIS A 49 -31.51 17.36 5.15
N GLY A 50 -32.24 16.38 5.67
CA GLY A 50 -31.77 15.47 6.68
C GLY A 50 -30.35 15.04 6.37
N ARG A 51 -29.43 15.41 7.25
CA ARG A 51 -28.05 14.94 7.25
C ARG A 51 -28.09 13.43 7.39
N SER A 52 -28.06 12.71 6.27
CA SER A 52 -27.69 11.31 6.23
C SER A 52 -26.26 11.20 6.75
N ARG A 53 -26.13 10.99 8.06
CA ARG A 53 -24.91 10.54 8.70
C ARG A 53 -24.61 9.15 8.15
N HIS A 54 -23.94 9.09 7.01
CA HIS A 54 -23.23 7.88 6.65
C HIS A 54 -22.20 7.61 7.76
N PRO A 55 -22.26 6.46 8.45
CA PRO A 55 -21.25 6.14 9.43
C PRO A 55 -19.91 6.07 8.68
N ARG A 56 -18.96 6.91 9.10
CA ARG A 56 -17.55 6.79 8.73
C ARG A 56 -17.08 5.42 9.19
N ARG A 57 -17.23 4.40 8.34
CA ARG A 57 -16.57 3.12 8.53
C ARG A 57 -15.08 3.38 8.30
N SER A 58 -14.28 3.24 9.35
CA SER A 58 -12.83 3.40 9.26
C SER A 58 -12.27 2.46 8.17
N ALA A 59 -11.33 2.94 7.36
CA ALA A 59 -10.70 2.16 6.28
C ALA A 59 -10.19 0.79 6.77
N HIS A 60 -9.70 0.71 8.00
CA HIS A 60 -9.30 -0.53 8.68
C HIS A 60 -10.42 -1.59 8.77
N ARG A 61 -11.67 -1.18 9.00
CA ARG A 61 -12.81 -2.11 9.07
C ARG A 61 -13.16 -2.65 7.68
N ILE A 62 -13.07 -1.81 6.65
CA ILE A 62 -13.31 -2.22 5.27
C ILE A 62 -12.22 -3.19 4.83
N LEU A 63 -10.94 -2.90 5.10
CA LEU A 63 -9.82 -3.78 4.80
C LEU A 63 -9.95 -5.14 5.50
N ARG A 64 -10.29 -5.16 6.80
CA ARG A 64 -10.53 -6.40 7.55
C ARG A 64 -11.71 -7.22 7.01
N GLU A 65 -12.84 -6.56 6.72
CA GLU A 65 -14.02 -7.23 6.17
C GLU A 65 -13.81 -7.71 4.73
N THR A 66 -12.99 -7.01 3.95
CA THR A 66 -12.65 -7.38 2.57
C THR A 66 -11.65 -8.53 2.55
N MET A 67 -10.56 -8.47 3.32
CA MET A 67 -9.63 -9.61 3.44
C MET A 67 -10.34 -10.84 4.02
N GLY A 68 -11.15 -10.69 5.07
CA GLY A 68 -11.90 -11.80 5.65
C GLY A 68 -12.90 -12.43 4.68
N ARG A 69 -13.55 -11.64 3.81
CA ARG A 69 -14.50 -12.17 2.81
C ARG A 69 -13.81 -12.77 1.60
N THR A 70 -12.75 -12.13 1.09
CA THR A 70 -12.01 -12.57 -0.09
C THR A 70 -11.26 -13.87 0.18
N PHE A 71 -10.49 -13.93 1.27
CA PHE A 71 -9.71 -15.11 1.62
C PHE A 71 -10.54 -16.21 2.31
N GLY A 72 -11.63 -15.84 3.00
CA GLY A 72 -12.59 -16.81 3.56
C GLY A 72 -13.37 -17.60 2.49
N ARG A 73 -13.59 -17.03 1.30
CA ARG A 73 -14.22 -17.72 0.15
C ARG A 73 -13.21 -18.56 -0.65
N ALA A 74 -11.99 -18.08 -0.86
CA ALA A 74 -10.93 -18.84 -1.54
C ALA A 74 -10.63 -20.17 -0.82
N ARG A 75 -10.56 -20.17 0.51
CA ARG A 75 -10.41 -21.37 1.37
C ARG A 75 -11.48 -22.44 1.12
N ARG A 76 -12.70 -22.08 0.71
CA ARG A 76 -13.79 -23.04 0.45
C ARG A 76 -13.72 -23.68 -0.94
N ARG A 77 -13.04 -23.05 -1.90
CA ARG A 77 -12.95 -23.52 -3.29
C ARG A 77 -11.75 -24.45 -3.49
N ALA A 78 -10.64 -24.21 -2.80
CA ALA A 78 -9.45 -25.06 -2.82
C ALA A 78 -9.64 -26.43 -2.13
N LYS A 79 -10.67 -26.59 -1.29
CA LYS A 79 -10.87 -27.80 -0.46
C LYS A 79 -11.78 -28.89 -1.07
N ARG A 80 -12.11 -28.83 -2.36
CA ARG A 80 -12.95 -29.84 -3.04
C ARG A 80 -12.15 -30.69 -4.05
N PRO A 81 -11.50 -31.79 -3.62
CA PRO A 81 -11.13 -32.84 -4.56
C PRO A 81 -12.40 -33.55 -5.07
N ARG A 82 -12.44 -33.83 -6.39
CA ARG A 82 -13.42 -34.74 -6.99
C ARG A 82 -13.27 -36.11 -6.32
N ARG A 83 -14.26 -36.51 -5.51
CA ARG A 83 -14.32 -37.86 -4.91
C ARG A 83 -14.70 -38.89 -5.99
N THR A 84 -13.72 -39.60 -6.52
CA THR A 84 -13.92 -41.00 -6.93
C THR A 84 -13.92 -41.85 -5.67
N ARG A 85 -14.99 -42.64 -5.49
CA ARG A 85 -15.27 -43.46 -4.30
C ARG A 85 -14.56 -44.82 -4.44
N PRO A 86 -13.58 -45.18 -3.59
CA PRO A 86 -13.08 -46.56 -3.52
C PRO A 86 -14.00 -47.43 -2.63
N PRO A 87 -14.03 -48.75 -2.83
CA PRO A 87 -14.80 -49.67 -2.00
C PRO A 87 -14.20 -49.82 -0.60
N ALA A 88 -15.07 -50.05 0.39
CA ALA A 88 -14.76 -50.04 1.81
C ALA A 88 -14.01 -51.31 2.28
N PRO A 89 -12.98 -51.18 3.15
CA PRO A 89 -12.44 -52.30 3.92
C PRO A 89 -13.22 -52.52 5.24
N PRO A 90 -13.15 -53.73 5.83
CA PRO A 90 -13.90 -54.08 7.04
C PRO A 90 -13.33 -53.41 8.30
N ALA A 91 -14.22 -53.19 9.27
CA ALA A 91 -14.00 -52.40 10.48
C ALA A 91 -12.98 -53.01 11.44
N ASP A 92 -11.99 -52.22 11.83
CA ASP A 92 -11.16 -52.43 13.01
C ASP A 92 -11.43 -51.32 14.03
N ASN A 93 -11.88 -51.73 15.21
CA ASN A 93 -12.21 -50.87 16.33
C ASN A 93 -10.98 -50.71 17.22
N SER A 94 -10.09 -49.78 16.88
CA SER A 94 -9.06 -49.34 17.83
C SER A 94 -8.65 -47.88 17.62
N ARG A 95 -8.55 -47.17 18.77
CA ARG A 95 -8.00 -45.82 18.99
C ARG A 95 -8.80 -44.60 18.50
N SER A 96 -9.50 -43.98 19.45
CA SER A 96 -9.87 -42.56 19.41
C SER A 96 -9.31 -41.84 20.64
N GLU A 97 -8.01 -41.58 20.66
CA GLU A 97 -7.47 -40.44 21.40
C GLU A 97 -7.43 -39.25 20.45
N ARG A 98 -8.50 -38.45 20.54
CA ARG A 98 -8.65 -37.19 19.82
C ARG A 98 -7.89 -36.12 20.61
N GLY A 99 -6.59 -35.98 20.37
CA GLY A 99 -5.82 -34.83 20.82
C GLY A 99 -6.23 -33.58 20.02
N PRO A 100 -6.30 -32.38 20.63
CA PRO A 100 -6.61 -31.17 19.90
C PRO A 100 -5.45 -30.82 18.97
N ALA A 101 -5.72 -30.73 17.67
CA ALA A 101 -4.80 -30.16 16.70
C ALA A 101 -4.68 -28.66 16.97
N VAL A 102 -3.69 -28.28 17.77
CA VAL A 102 -3.07 -26.96 17.70
C VAL A 102 -2.00 -27.10 16.64
N GLU A 103 -2.29 -26.67 15.41
CA GLU A 103 -1.28 -26.51 14.37
C GLU A 103 -0.21 -25.55 14.93
N SER A 104 0.95 -26.10 15.25
CA SER A 104 2.07 -25.36 15.82
C SER A 104 2.65 -24.42 14.76
N ASP A 105 2.68 -23.13 15.04
CA ASP A 105 3.52 -22.13 14.36
C ASP A 105 4.99 -22.53 14.54
N THR A 106 5.51 -23.38 13.64
CA THR A 106 6.90 -23.78 13.70
C THR A 106 7.79 -22.65 13.20
N ALA A 107 9.04 -22.60 13.68
CA ALA A 107 10.01 -21.61 13.19
C ALA A 107 10.21 -21.70 11.67
N ALA A 108 10.05 -22.88 11.08
CA ALA A 108 10.14 -23.10 9.64
C ALA A 108 8.95 -22.47 8.90
N ASP A 109 7.72 -22.66 9.40
CA ASP A 109 6.51 -22.07 8.79
C ASP A 109 6.57 -20.54 8.83
N ARG A 110 7.01 -19.99 9.97
CA ARG A 110 7.26 -18.56 10.11
C ARG A 110 8.31 -18.06 9.11
N ALA A 111 9.40 -18.78 8.92
CA ALA A 111 10.44 -18.40 7.95
C ALA A 111 9.88 -18.39 6.52
N VAL A 112 9.09 -19.41 6.13
CA VAL A 112 8.41 -19.47 4.84
C VAL A 112 7.47 -18.28 4.65
N ARG A 113 6.66 -17.95 5.67
CA ARG A 113 5.78 -16.78 5.66
C ARG A 113 6.56 -15.50 5.44
N THR A 114 7.55 -15.22 6.30
CA THR A 114 8.33 -14.00 6.24
C THR A 114 8.99 -13.83 4.88
N MET A 115 9.68 -14.87 4.39
CA MET A 115 10.40 -14.82 3.11
C MET A 115 9.45 -14.60 1.92
N THR A 116 8.27 -15.22 1.95
CA THR A 116 7.23 -15.04 0.92
C THR A 116 6.67 -13.61 0.92
N LEU A 117 6.35 -13.08 2.10
CA LEU A 117 5.80 -11.73 2.24
C LEU A 117 6.84 -10.64 1.97
N GLU A 118 8.11 -10.88 2.30
CA GLU A 118 9.22 -9.99 1.94
C GLU A 118 9.38 -9.93 0.42
N ALA A 119 9.38 -11.08 -0.26
CA ALA A 119 9.44 -11.13 -1.71
C ALA A 119 8.25 -10.41 -2.37
N PHE A 120 7.05 -10.51 -1.79
CA PHE A 120 5.90 -9.75 -2.27
C PHE A 120 6.12 -8.25 -2.08
N ALA A 121 6.55 -7.80 -0.89
CA ALA A 121 6.78 -6.40 -0.60
C ALA A 121 7.86 -5.79 -1.52
N ASP A 122 8.96 -6.51 -1.75
CA ASP A 122 10.02 -6.12 -2.70
C ASP A 122 9.51 -6.08 -4.14
N THR A 123 8.52 -6.90 -4.50
CA THR A 123 7.89 -6.82 -5.83
C THR A 123 7.07 -5.53 -6.01
N ILE A 124 6.51 -4.98 -4.94
CA ILE A 124 5.71 -3.74 -4.97
C ILE A 124 6.59 -2.49 -4.91
N VAL A 125 7.50 -2.40 -3.93
CA VAL A 125 8.47 -1.33 -3.81
C VAL A 125 9.87 -1.94 -3.71
N PRO A 126 10.58 -2.06 -4.84
CA PRO A 126 11.85 -2.79 -4.88
C PRO A 126 12.95 -2.13 -4.07
N GLY A 127 13.77 -2.96 -3.44
CA GLY A 127 14.93 -2.54 -2.66
C GLY A 127 16.23 -3.21 -3.08
N ALA A 128 17.33 -2.71 -2.51
CA ALA A 128 18.64 -3.34 -2.56
C ALA A 128 18.65 -4.63 -1.73
N LYS A 129 19.41 -5.62 -2.20
CA LYS A 129 19.62 -6.86 -1.45
C LYS A 129 20.33 -6.61 -0.12
N ARG A 130 19.98 -7.40 0.89
CA ARG A 130 20.70 -7.45 2.19
C ARG A 130 22.04 -8.17 2.06
N SER A 131 22.11 -9.20 1.22
CA SER A 131 23.34 -9.93 0.85
C SER A 131 23.21 -10.51 -0.56
N PRO A 132 24.30 -10.94 -1.22
CA PRO A 132 24.24 -11.57 -2.54
C PRO A 132 23.28 -12.78 -2.61
N GLU A 133 23.21 -13.54 -1.52
CA GLU A 133 22.42 -14.77 -1.35
C GLU A 133 20.94 -14.50 -1.02
N ASP A 134 20.55 -13.26 -0.73
CA ASP A 134 19.17 -12.92 -0.43
C ASP A 134 18.26 -13.31 -1.60
N ARG A 135 17.35 -14.24 -1.35
CA ARG A 135 16.38 -14.74 -2.32
C ARG A 135 15.05 -13.99 -2.24
N ALA A 136 14.69 -13.48 -1.06
CA ALA A 136 13.44 -12.76 -0.86
C ALA A 136 13.51 -11.41 -1.58
N VAL A 137 14.56 -10.63 -1.32
CA VAL A 137 14.81 -9.35 -1.99
C VAL A 137 15.56 -9.59 -3.29
N ALA A 138 14.96 -9.18 -4.41
CA ALA A 138 15.54 -9.41 -5.73
C ALA A 138 16.73 -8.49 -6.04
N GLY A 139 16.79 -7.31 -5.42
CA GLY A 139 17.81 -6.31 -5.74
C GLY A 139 17.52 -5.55 -7.04
N ALA A 140 16.25 -5.40 -7.42
CA ALA A 140 15.88 -4.70 -8.65
C ALA A 140 16.10 -3.17 -8.56
N ALA A 141 16.32 -2.64 -7.36
CA ALA A 141 16.73 -1.26 -7.10
C ALA A 141 18.03 -1.22 -6.28
N THR A 142 18.75 -0.10 -6.35
CA THR A 142 19.99 0.13 -5.58
C THR A 142 19.76 0.86 -4.26
N SER A 143 18.55 1.40 -4.04
CA SER A 143 18.13 2.06 -2.80
C SER A 143 17.32 1.12 -1.91
N GLY A 144 17.07 1.50 -0.66
CA GLY A 144 16.13 0.77 0.19
C GLY A 144 14.72 0.75 -0.38
N GLY A 145 14.00 -0.36 -0.14
CA GLY A 145 12.64 -0.62 -0.60
C GLY A 145 11.67 -0.93 0.55
N ALA A 146 10.52 -1.52 0.25
CA ALA A 146 9.49 -1.81 1.27
C ALA A 146 9.97 -2.76 2.37
N VAL A 147 10.84 -3.72 2.04
CA VAL A 147 11.38 -4.68 3.03
C VAL A 147 12.24 -3.95 4.07
N GLU A 148 13.19 -3.13 3.61
CA GLU A 148 14.04 -2.30 4.49
C GLU A 148 13.20 -1.26 5.26
N ALA A 149 12.13 -0.74 4.65
CA ALA A 149 11.17 0.15 5.28
C ALA A 149 10.28 -0.53 6.34
N GLY A 150 10.46 -1.82 6.62
CA GLY A 150 9.72 -2.51 7.68
C GLY A 150 8.33 -3.00 7.28
N ALA A 151 8.10 -3.38 6.02
CA ALA A 151 6.79 -3.89 5.58
C ALA A 151 6.29 -5.09 6.40
N ILE A 152 7.17 -6.01 6.79
CA ILE A 152 6.79 -7.15 7.65
C ILE A 152 6.41 -6.68 9.05
N ALA A 153 7.22 -5.80 9.65
CA ALA A 153 6.93 -5.24 10.97
C ALA A 153 5.56 -4.52 10.98
N LEU A 154 5.24 -3.77 9.93
CA LEU A 154 3.92 -3.14 9.77
C LEU A 154 2.79 -4.18 9.72
N LEU A 155 2.93 -5.23 8.91
CA LEU A 155 1.92 -6.29 8.77
C LEU A 155 1.68 -7.05 10.07
N GLU A 156 2.71 -7.19 10.91
CA GLU A 156 2.64 -7.87 12.21
C GLU A 156 2.05 -6.99 13.32
N THR A 157 1.83 -5.69 13.07
CA THR A 157 1.15 -4.84 14.06
C THR A 157 -0.34 -5.23 14.21
N PRO A 158 -0.89 -5.26 15.44
CA PRO A 158 -2.32 -5.47 15.64
C PRO A 158 -3.19 -4.43 14.91
N ALA A 159 -2.69 -3.20 14.76
CA ALA A 159 -3.36 -2.10 14.06
C ALA A 159 -3.56 -2.35 12.55
N ALA A 160 -2.68 -3.16 11.94
CA ALA A 160 -2.86 -3.60 10.55
C ALA A 160 -4.11 -4.49 10.39
N GLY A 161 -4.47 -5.24 11.43
CA GLY A 161 -5.70 -6.05 11.47
C GLY A 161 -5.69 -7.27 10.54
N VAL A 162 -4.49 -7.72 10.13
CA VAL A 162 -4.27 -8.81 9.17
C VAL A 162 -3.41 -9.94 9.72
N VAL A 163 -2.87 -9.79 10.94
CA VAL A 163 -1.91 -10.70 11.57
C VAL A 163 -2.37 -12.16 11.51
N ASP A 164 -3.61 -12.44 11.95
CA ASP A 164 -4.19 -13.79 11.96
C ASP A 164 -4.34 -14.44 10.57
N GLY A 165 -4.23 -13.64 9.50
CA GLY A 165 -4.39 -14.09 8.12
C GLY A 165 -3.07 -14.26 7.36
N LEU A 166 -1.93 -13.87 7.93
CA LEU A 166 -0.67 -13.79 7.20
C LEU A 166 -0.15 -15.16 6.72
N ASP A 167 -0.33 -16.23 7.52
CA ASP A 167 0.04 -17.59 7.10
C ASP A 167 -0.76 -18.02 5.87
N SER A 168 -2.08 -17.80 5.89
CA SER A 168 -2.97 -18.15 4.78
C SER A 168 -2.70 -17.33 3.53
N LEU A 169 -2.33 -16.06 3.70
CA LEU A 169 -1.93 -15.19 2.59
C LEU A 169 -0.64 -15.70 1.94
N SER A 170 0.35 -16.07 2.74
CA SER A 170 1.61 -16.66 2.27
C SER A 170 1.37 -17.97 1.50
N GLU A 171 0.56 -18.88 2.06
CA GLU A 171 0.20 -20.13 1.39
C GLU A 171 -0.49 -19.89 0.05
N LEU A 172 -1.47 -18.99 0.02
CA LEU A 172 -2.22 -18.68 -1.19
C LEU A 172 -1.34 -18.04 -2.26
N LEU A 173 -0.44 -17.14 -1.88
CA LEU A 173 0.51 -16.52 -2.81
C LEU A 173 1.46 -17.58 -3.40
N ASN A 174 1.95 -18.50 -2.58
CA ASN A 174 2.79 -19.61 -3.06
C ASN A 174 2.03 -20.58 -3.97
N ASN A 175 0.73 -20.77 -3.78
CA ASN A 175 -0.10 -21.56 -4.71
C ASN A 175 -0.24 -20.86 -6.07
N HIS A 176 -0.55 -19.56 -6.07
CA HIS A 176 -0.59 -18.77 -7.30
C HIS A 176 0.75 -18.77 -8.04
N ALA A 177 1.87 -18.76 -7.31
CA ALA A 177 3.20 -18.87 -7.90
C ALA A 177 3.46 -20.21 -8.60
N ARG A 178 3.02 -21.33 -8.01
CA ARG A 178 3.10 -22.65 -8.66
C ARG A 178 2.27 -22.68 -9.94
N ASP A 179 1.01 -22.25 -9.86
CA ASP A 179 0.11 -22.21 -11.02
C ASP A 179 0.68 -21.31 -12.13
N TYR A 180 1.26 -20.16 -11.77
CA TYR A 180 1.90 -19.25 -12.72
C TYR A 180 3.13 -19.89 -13.37
N ALA A 181 3.98 -20.55 -12.58
CA ALA A 181 5.17 -21.23 -13.07
C ALA A 181 4.82 -22.35 -14.05
N ASP A 182 3.82 -23.16 -13.72
CA ASP A 182 3.32 -24.23 -14.60
C ASP A 182 2.81 -23.69 -15.93
N ARG A 183 2.01 -22.62 -15.92
CA ARG A 183 1.48 -21.99 -17.14
C ARG A 183 2.58 -21.35 -18.01
N THR A 184 3.66 -20.88 -17.39
CA THR A 184 4.75 -20.19 -18.09
C THR A 184 5.95 -21.09 -18.41
N GLY A 185 5.91 -22.36 -18.00
CA GLY A 185 7.01 -23.31 -18.17
C GLY A 185 8.24 -22.97 -17.32
N THR A 186 8.06 -22.29 -16.18
CA THR A 186 9.16 -21.91 -15.29
C THR A 186 9.45 -23.01 -14.29
N ALA A 187 10.68 -23.52 -14.26
CA ALA A 187 11.12 -24.45 -13.22
C ALA A 187 11.36 -23.69 -11.90
N LEU A 188 10.72 -24.15 -10.82
CA LEU A 188 10.89 -23.57 -9.49
C LEU A 188 11.97 -24.30 -8.69
N ASP A 189 12.81 -23.52 -8.01
CA ASP A 189 13.75 -24.02 -7.01
C ASP A 189 12.98 -24.46 -5.75
N GLY A 190 12.97 -25.76 -5.47
CA GLY A 190 12.25 -26.35 -4.35
C GLY A 190 12.87 -26.08 -2.97
N THR A 191 14.04 -25.44 -2.89
CA THR A 191 14.68 -25.09 -1.62
C THR A 191 14.13 -23.82 -0.99
N VAL A 192 13.32 -23.06 -1.73
CA VAL A 192 12.71 -21.80 -1.30
C VAL A 192 11.20 -21.81 -1.58
N PRO A 193 10.39 -20.94 -0.94
CA PRO A 193 8.96 -20.86 -1.23
C PRO A 193 8.70 -20.52 -2.71
N PRO A 194 7.66 -21.09 -3.35
CA PRO A 194 7.38 -20.93 -4.77
C PRO A 194 7.39 -19.49 -5.29
N PHE A 195 6.78 -18.55 -4.56
CA PHE A 195 6.76 -17.15 -4.99
C PHE A 195 8.17 -16.53 -4.98
N VAL A 196 9.02 -16.97 -4.04
CA VAL A 196 10.41 -16.54 -3.94
C VAL A 196 11.28 -17.21 -5.02
N ALA A 197 10.94 -18.43 -5.45
CA ALA A 197 11.64 -19.11 -6.54
C ALA A 197 11.46 -18.39 -7.90
N LEU A 198 10.37 -17.64 -8.10
CA LEU A 198 10.14 -16.89 -9.33
C LEU A 198 11.20 -15.78 -9.54
N PRO A 199 11.74 -15.61 -10.76
CA PRO A 199 12.50 -14.42 -11.14
C PRO A 199 11.68 -13.14 -10.94
N PHE A 200 12.35 -12.02 -10.64
CA PHE A 200 11.67 -10.75 -10.33
C PHE A 200 10.63 -10.33 -11.38
N ALA A 201 10.97 -10.38 -12.67
CA ALA A 201 10.05 -10.03 -13.74
C ALA A 201 8.76 -10.90 -13.74
N GLN A 202 8.88 -12.17 -13.36
CA GLN A 202 7.74 -13.06 -13.24
C GLN A 202 6.94 -12.82 -11.95
N ARG A 203 7.59 -12.47 -10.83
CA ARG A 203 6.88 -11.99 -9.64
C ARG A 203 6.02 -10.77 -9.98
N THR A 204 6.58 -9.80 -10.71
CA THR A 204 5.86 -8.61 -11.17
C THR A 204 4.69 -8.98 -12.09
N GLY A 205 4.90 -9.91 -13.03
CA GLY A 205 3.85 -10.41 -13.92
C GLY A 205 2.69 -11.07 -13.16
N LEU A 206 3.00 -11.97 -12.23
CA LEU A 206 2.00 -12.59 -11.37
C LEU A 206 1.26 -11.57 -10.52
N VAL A 207 1.97 -10.65 -9.85
CA VAL A 207 1.34 -9.60 -9.04
C VAL A 207 0.42 -8.73 -9.90
N ALA A 208 0.82 -8.39 -11.13
CA ALA A 208 -0.02 -7.64 -12.06
C ALA A 208 -1.33 -8.38 -12.40
N GLU A 209 -1.30 -9.70 -12.58
CA GLU A 209 -2.51 -10.52 -12.75
C GLU A 209 -3.39 -10.52 -11.51
N LEU A 210 -2.79 -10.68 -10.32
CA LEU A 210 -3.51 -10.77 -9.05
C LEU A 210 -4.24 -9.46 -8.70
N VAL A 211 -3.69 -8.31 -9.08
CA VAL A 211 -4.31 -6.99 -8.87
C VAL A 211 -5.14 -6.49 -10.05
N ALA A 212 -5.19 -7.24 -11.15
CA ALA A 212 -5.92 -6.86 -12.35
C ALA A 212 -7.43 -6.75 -12.08
N PRO A 213 -8.13 -5.79 -12.74
CA PRO A 213 -9.59 -5.75 -12.73
C PRO A 213 -10.19 -7.11 -13.13
N GLY A 214 -11.18 -7.59 -12.38
CA GLY A 214 -11.84 -8.87 -12.63
C GLY A 214 -11.22 -10.08 -11.92
N HIS A 215 -10.02 -9.96 -11.35
CA HIS A 215 -9.46 -11.03 -10.52
C HIS A 215 -10.32 -11.21 -9.25
N PRO A 216 -10.79 -12.42 -8.91
CA PRO A 216 -11.72 -12.65 -7.80
C PRO A 216 -11.13 -12.28 -6.43
N GLU A 217 -9.81 -12.23 -6.32
CA GLU A 217 -9.10 -11.95 -5.08
C GLU A 217 -8.43 -10.56 -5.07
N LYS A 218 -8.67 -9.75 -6.12
CA LYS A 218 -8.01 -8.46 -6.34
C LYS A 218 -7.91 -7.61 -5.08
N ASP A 219 -9.03 -7.42 -4.38
CA ASP A 219 -9.08 -6.48 -3.26
C ASP A 219 -8.14 -6.87 -2.12
N GLY A 220 -7.91 -8.18 -1.94
CA GLY A 220 -6.95 -8.68 -0.95
C GLY A 220 -5.50 -8.39 -1.35
N TRP A 221 -5.16 -8.60 -2.62
CA TRP A 221 -3.82 -8.34 -3.15
C TRP A 221 -3.49 -6.85 -3.23
N VAL A 222 -4.46 -6.02 -3.62
CA VAL A 222 -4.35 -4.56 -3.58
C VAL A 222 -4.13 -4.06 -2.15
N ALA A 223 -4.85 -4.63 -1.18
CA ALA A 223 -4.68 -4.27 0.21
C ALA A 223 -3.32 -4.67 0.76
N LEU A 224 -2.78 -5.84 0.39
CA LEU A 224 -1.42 -6.24 0.76
C LEU A 224 -0.37 -5.31 0.13
N ALA A 225 -0.53 -4.96 -1.15
CA ALA A 225 0.35 -4.00 -1.84
C ALA A 225 0.30 -2.60 -1.20
N LEU A 226 -0.86 -2.20 -0.68
CA LEU A 226 -1.00 -0.94 0.04
C LEU A 226 -0.13 -0.92 1.31
N PHE A 227 -0.02 -2.02 2.06
CA PHE A 227 0.88 -2.08 3.22
C PHE A 227 2.35 -1.93 2.83
N SER A 228 2.78 -2.49 1.69
CA SER A 228 4.14 -2.29 1.18
C SER A 228 4.43 -0.81 0.90
N ASN A 229 3.50 -0.10 0.25
CA ASN A 229 3.62 1.34 0.02
C ASN A 229 3.56 2.13 1.33
N MET A 230 2.65 1.81 2.24
CA MET A 230 2.53 2.50 3.53
C MET A 230 3.79 2.36 4.39
N ALA A 231 4.42 1.19 4.38
CA ALA A 231 5.70 0.98 5.03
C ALA A 231 6.74 1.94 4.44
N PHE A 232 6.90 1.96 3.12
CA PHE A 232 7.88 2.79 2.44
C PHE A 232 7.59 4.31 2.54
N ASP A 233 6.41 4.76 2.13
CA ASP A 233 6.10 6.18 2.03
C ASP A 233 5.93 6.82 3.41
N THR A 234 5.25 6.15 4.33
CA THR A 234 4.85 6.80 5.59
C THR A 234 5.55 6.26 6.82
N GLY A 235 6.19 5.08 6.73
CA GLY A 235 6.68 4.39 7.92
C GLY A 235 5.55 4.16 8.92
N ALA A 236 4.36 3.74 8.48
CA ALA A 236 3.10 3.84 9.25
C ALA A 236 3.08 3.15 10.62
N HIS A 237 4.08 2.32 10.93
CA HIS A 237 4.24 1.61 12.20
C HIS A 237 5.29 2.27 13.12
N LEU A 238 5.91 3.36 12.70
CA LEU A 238 7.00 4.04 13.37
C LEU A 238 6.60 5.46 13.77
N HIS A 239 7.20 5.97 14.84
CA HIS A 239 7.13 7.38 15.15
C HIS A 239 7.95 8.17 14.11
N THR A 240 7.35 9.15 13.43
CA THR A 240 7.99 9.84 12.29
C THR A 240 9.37 10.41 12.63
N ALA A 241 9.56 10.97 13.83
CA ALA A 241 10.85 11.49 14.27
C ALA A 241 11.93 10.41 14.40
N GLU A 242 11.56 9.24 14.92
CA GLU A 242 12.48 8.11 15.07
C GLU A 242 12.82 7.51 13.70
N ALA A 243 11.82 7.38 12.82
CA ALA A 243 12.02 6.93 11.45
C ALA A 243 12.97 7.85 10.67
N MET A 244 12.81 9.17 10.80
CA MET A 244 13.72 10.15 10.19
C MET A 244 15.14 10.02 10.75
N ALA A 245 15.29 9.97 12.08
CA ALA A 245 16.59 9.83 12.74
C ALA A 245 17.31 8.52 12.36
N ALA A 246 16.56 7.43 12.19
CA ALA A 246 17.07 6.14 11.73
C ALA A 246 17.36 6.09 10.22
N GLY A 247 17.02 7.14 9.47
CA GLY A 247 17.27 7.23 8.04
C GLY A 247 16.31 6.41 7.18
N HIS A 248 15.04 6.33 7.56
CA HIS A 248 14.01 5.56 6.87
C HIS A 248 14.00 5.78 5.34
N PRO A 249 14.08 4.71 4.52
CA PRO A 249 14.42 4.82 3.11
C PRO A 249 13.42 5.66 2.30
N GLY A 250 12.11 5.47 2.51
CA GLY A 250 11.11 6.23 1.75
C GLY A 250 10.92 7.67 2.22
N LEU A 251 11.10 7.96 3.52
CA LEU A 251 11.04 9.35 4.01
C LEU A 251 12.22 10.17 3.46
N ARG A 252 13.41 9.56 3.40
CA ARG A 252 14.58 10.15 2.75
C ARG A 252 14.38 10.33 1.25
N ALA A 253 13.85 9.32 0.56
CA ALA A 253 13.59 9.40 -0.89
C ALA A 253 12.63 10.54 -1.24
N MET A 254 11.58 10.74 -0.43
CA MET A 254 10.62 11.84 -0.60
C MET A 254 11.14 13.19 -0.08
N ARG A 255 12.30 13.22 0.58
CA ARG A 255 12.87 14.42 1.21
C ARG A 255 11.91 15.04 2.21
N PHE A 256 11.36 14.20 3.09
CA PHE A 256 10.54 14.66 4.19
C PHE A 256 11.30 15.70 5.01
N ALA A 257 10.61 16.76 5.44
CA ALA A 257 11.26 17.84 6.17
C ALA A 257 11.82 17.33 7.50
N GLU A 258 12.99 17.80 7.89
CA GLU A 258 13.50 17.60 9.24
C GLU A 258 12.68 18.44 10.23
N PRO A 259 12.52 17.99 11.49
CA PRO A 259 11.98 18.84 12.53
C PRO A 259 12.94 20.01 12.83
N ASP A 260 12.40 21.06 13.43
CA ASP A 260 13.22 22.12 14.03
C ASP A 260 14.07 21.55 15.19
N ALA A 261 15.01 22.36 15.72
CA ALA A 261 15.92 21.94 16.79
C ALA A 261 15.23 21.47 18.08
N ASP A 262 13.96 21.83 18.27
CA ASP A 262 13.12 21.40 19.40
C ASP A 262 12.26 20.16 19.08
N GLY A 263 12.46 19.52 17.93
CA GLY A 263 11.76 18.30 17.52
C GLY A 263 10.38 18.54 16.91
N LEU A 264 9.99 19.80 16.70
CA LEU A 264 8.67 20.14 16.16
C LEU A 264 8.73 20.44 14.65
N TRP A 265 7.76 19.91 13.91
CA TRP A 265 7.59 20.24 12.49
C TRP A 265 6.82 21.54 12.37
N ARG A 266 7.53 22.59 11.96
CA ARG A 266 6.92 23.87 11.61
C ARG A 266 7.12 24.14 10.12
N PHE A 267 6.05 24.60 9.49
CA PHE A 267 6.06 25.00 8.09
C PHE A 267 5.75 26.50 8.02
N PRO A 268 6.73 27.38 8.34
CA PRO A 268 6.50 28.82 8.45
C PRO A 268 6.09 29.46 7.10
N SER A 269 6.42 28.79 5.99
CA SER A 269 5.92 29.11 4.67
C SER A 269 4.66 28.30 4.40
N PHE A 270 3.50 28.96 4.30
CA PHE A 270 2.25 28.32 3.87
C PHE A 270 2.50 27.43 2.65
N SER A 271 2.11 26.17 2.73
CA SER A 271 2.34 25.14 1.71
C SER A 271 1.80 25.49 0.32
N TYR A 272 0.85 26.44 0.26
CA TYR A 272 0.27 26.92 -1.00
C TYR A 272 0.95 28.18 -1.58
N ARG A 273 1.92 28.78 -0.87
CA ARG A 273 2.54 30.10 -1.19
C ARG A 273 1.51 31.17 -1.58
N ARG A 274 0.28 31.01 -1.13
CA ARG A 274 -0.89 31.80 -1.50
C ARG A 274 -1.83 31.84 -0.32
N ARG A 275 -2.32 33.03 0.00
CA ARG A 275 -3.37 33.22 1.00
C ARG A 275 -4.67 32.61 0.48
N LEU A 276 -5.08 31.47 1.04
CA LEU A 276 -6.29 30.74 0.61
C LEU A 276 -7.60 31.39 1.08
N ALA A 277 -7.56 32.12 2.20
CA ALA A 277 -8.71 32.82 2.76
C ALA A 277 -8.28 34.12 3.46
N ARG A 278 -9.21 35.07 3.57
CA ARG A 278 -9.02 36.23 4.47
C ARG A 278 -9.15 35.74 5.91
N THR A 279 -8.29 36.21 6.80
CA THR A 279 -8.41 35.96 8.25
C THR A 279 -9.77 36.47 8.73
N HIS A 280 -10.49 35.67 9.51
CA HIS A 280 -11.78 36.07 10.06
C HIS A 280 -11.56 37.17 11.12
N PRO A 281 -12.43 38.20 11.23
CA PRO A 281 -12.25 39.27 12.21
C PRO A 281 -12.19 38.78 13.66
N GLY A 282 -12.85 37.66 13.95
CA GLY A 282 -12.80 36.97 15.24
C GLY A 282 -11.67 35.93 15.35
N THR A 283 -10.58 36.06 14.62
CA THR A 283 -9.39 35.21 14.82
C THR A 283 -8.36 35.97 15.63
N THR A 284 -7.85 35.38 16.70
CA THR A 284 -6.77 35.98 17.51
C THR A 284 -5.49 36.14 16.69
N PRO A 285 -4.53 36.98 17.12
CA PRO A 285 -3.22 37.06 16.48
C PRO A 285 -2.46 35.73 16.40
N ALA A 286 -2.78 34.77 17.29
CA ALA A 286 -2.21 33.42 17.30
C ALA A 286 -2.91 32.44 16.33
N GLY A 287 -4.06 32.82 15.76
CA GLY A 287 -4.81 31.99 14.80
C GLY A 287 -6.01 31.23 15.38
N ASP A 288 -6.33 31.44 16.66
CA ASP A 288 -7.46 30.77 17.33
C ASP A 288 -8.79 31.48 17.04
N PRO A 289 -9.92 30.75 16.96
CA PRO A 289 -11.24 31.38 16.99
C PRO A 289 -11.44 32.05 18.36
N ALA A 290 -11.73 33.36 18.34
CA ALA A 290 -12.06 34.17 19.51
C ALA A 290 -13.54 34.05 19.89
#